data_AF-A0A919KPH5-F1
#
_entry.id   AF-A0A919KPH5-F1
#
_cell.length_a   1.000
_cell.length_b   1.000
_cell.length_c   1.000
_cell.angle_alpha   90.00
_cell.angle_beta   90.00
_cell.angle_gamma   90.00
#
_symmetry.space_group_name_H-M   'P 1'
#
loop_
_entity.id
_entity.type
_entity.pdbx_description
1 polymer ?
#
loop_
_entity_poly.entity_id
_entity_poly.type
_entity_poly.pdbx_seq_one_letter_code
_entity_poly.pdbx_strand_id
1 'polypeptide(L)'
;MALLLAGCTSGQAGPDEPLSGVSSPTPTASETADPSPSDTRAAEDPGSGDETPTPNASATEVATGPAFSANTRPDTAEPQGAGATFLSVTDIRVAEHDGYDRIVFDLAGRGSGKPGWRVEYVDLATDDGSGQPVEVDGDAILRVSLSGTATPTDSGVEEYSGDHIQPGTEAVDEIVYRYWFEGYTTAFIGVDETERPFRVFLLENPTRVVLDIQH
;
A
#
# COMPACT_ATOMS: atom_id res chain seq x y z
N MET A 1 -33.44 -54.52 14.56
CA MET A 1 -34.32 -53.95 15.59
C MET A 1 -34.08 -52.44 15.60
N ALA A 2 -35.15 -51.66 15.46
CA ALA A 2 -35.21 -50.19 15.43
C ALA A 2 -34.59 -49.51 14.18
N LEU A 3 -35.18 -48.51 13.52
CA LEU A 3 -36.51 -47.88 13.60
C LEU A 3 -36.69 -47.00 12.33
N LEU A 4 -37.86 -47.04 11.69
CA LEU A 4 -38.28 -46.12 10.61
C LEU A 4 -38.67 -44.74 11.17
N LEU A 5 -38.53 -43.67 10.38
CA LEU A 5 -39.37 -42.46 10.39
C LEU A 5 -39.15 -41.72 9.04
N ALA A 6 -40.00 -41.91 8.03
CA ALA A 6 -41.26 -41.20 7.74
C ALA A 6 -41.05 -39.77 7.22
N GLY A 7 -41.18 -39.62 5.89
CA GLY A 7 -41.40 -38.34 5.21
C GLY A 7 -42.83 -38.27 4.67
N CYS A 8 -43.39 -37.07 4.67
CA CYS A 8 -44.60 -36.61 3.99
C CYS A 8 -44.47 -35.07 3.89
N THR A 9 -45.05 -34.31 2.95
CA THR A 9 -45.65 -34.48 1.62
C THR A 9 -46.22 -33.10 1.26
N SER A 10 -46.22 -32.75 -0.03
CA SER A 10 -47.18 -31.90 -0.78
C SER A 10 -47.61 -30.52 -0.22
N GLY A 11 -47.66 -29.43 -0.98
CA GLY A 11 -47.71 -29.23 -2.42
C GLY A 11 -48.79 -28.17 -2.76
N GLN A 12 -48.60 -27.52 -3.92
CA GLN A 12 -49.65 -27.05 -4.85
C GLN A 12 -49.94 -25.54 -5.03
N ALA A 13 -49.41 -25.04 -6.17
CA ALA A 13 -50.06 -24.33 -7.30
C ALA A 13 -50.43 -22.83 -7.29
N GLY A 14 -49.68 -22.08 -8.13
CA GLY A 14 -50.12 -21.27 -9.30
C GLY A 14 -50.89 -19.95 -9.06
N PRO A 15 -51.17 -19.12 -10.10
CA PRO A 15 -50.62 -19.04 -11.47
C PRO A 15 -50.26 -17.59 -11.93
N ASP A 16 -49.76 -17.47 -13.17
CA ASP A 16 -49.83 -16.38 -14.18
C ASP A 16 -49.39 -14.90 -13.91
N GLU A 17 -48.61 -14.43 -14.90
CA GLU A 17 -48.13 -13.10 -15.36
C GLU A 17 -49.09 -11.86 -15.29
N PRO A 18 -48.74 -10.66 -15.84
CA PRO A 18 -47.49 -9.88 -15.89
C PRO A 18 -47.74 -8.41 -15.41
N LEU A 19 -46.77 -7.50 -15.62
CA LEU A 19 -46.93 -6.07 -16.02
C LEU A 19 -46.10 -5.03 -15.22
N SER A 20 -45.32 -4.28 -16.01
CA SER A 20 -45.14 -2.83 -15.98
C SER A 20 -44.27 -2.18 -14.89
N GLY A 21 -43.32 -1.35 -15.33
CA GLY A 21 -42.84 -0.23 -14.52
C GLY A 21 -41.41 0.23 -14.81
N VAL A 22 -41.15 0.71 -16.03
CA VAL A 22 -39.97 1.53 -16.32
C VAL A 22 -40.00 2.82 -15.48
N SER A 23 -38.87 3.23 -14.91
CA SER A 23 -38.67 4.61 -14.46
C SER A 23 -37.19 4.98 -14.61
N SER A 24 -36.91 5.70 -15.70
CA SER A 24 -35.69 6.46 -15.91
C SER A 24 -35.85 7.84 -15.25
N PRO A 25 -34.81 8.42 -14.62
CA PRO A 25 -34.81 9.83 -14.29
C PRO A 25 -34.28 10.67 -15.47
N THR A 26 -35.05 11.70 -15.83
CA THR A 26 -34.66 12.77 -16.77
C THR A 26 -33.84 13.83 -16.02
N PRO A 27 -32.67 14.29 -16.50
CA PRO A 27 -32.08 15.53 -16.02
C PRO A 27 -32.70 16.74 -16.74
N THR A 28 -33.23 17.68 -15.95
CA THR A 28 -33.64 19.02 -16.39
C THR A 28 -32.40 19.85 -16.68
N ALA A 29 -32.22 20.23 -17.94
CA ALA A 29 -31.36 21.34 -18.33
C ALA A 29 -32.05 22.68 -18.02
N SER A 30 -31.30 23.65 -17.52
CA SER A 30 -31.68 25.06 -17.58
C SER A 30 -30.43 25.88 -17.85
N GLU A 31 -30.51 26.56 -18.97
CA GLU A 31 -29.51 27.38 -19.64
C GLU A 31 -29.69 28.86 -19.22
N THR A 32 -28.68 29.67 -19.55
CA THR A 32 -28.72 31.13 -19.77
C THR A 32 -28.22 32.01 -18.60
N ALA A 33 -27.02 32.58 -18.73
CA ALA A 33 -26.82 33.94 -19.27
C ALA A 33 -25.44 34.51 -18.88
N ASP A 34 -24.61 34.75 -19.89
CA ASP A 34 -23.51 35.72 -19.86
C ASP A 34 -24.08 37.08 -20.34
N PRO A 35 -23.65 38.23 -19.78
CA PRO A 35 -22.92 39.14 -20.67
C PRO A 35 -21.83 40.01 -19.99
N SER A 36 -20.65 39.97 -20.63
CA SER A 36 -19.91 41.11 -21.23
C SER A 36 -18.90 41.95 -20.39
N PRO A 37 -17.87 42.54 -21.05
CA PRO A 37 -16.58 42.93 -20.45
C PRO A 37 -16.42 44.45 -20.25
N SER A 38 -15.38 44.84 -19.51
CA SER A 38 -14.69 46.14 -19.61
C SER A 38 -13.29 45.97 -18.98
N ASP A 39 -12.19 45.89 -19.74
CA ASP A 39 -11.41 46.94 -20.43
C ASP A 39 -10.31 47.63 -19.57
N THR A 40 -9.06 47.37 -19.98
CA THR A 40 -7.95 48.34 -20.16
C THR A 40 -7.00 48.75 -19.01
N ARG A 41 -5.72 48.30 -19.20
CA ARG A 41 -4.37 48.95 -19.01
C ARG A 41 -3.92 49.37 -17.60
N ALA A 42 -2.64 49.40 -17.21
CA ALA A 42 -1.32 49.03 -17.75
C ALA A 42 -0.35 49.03 -16.53
N ALA A 43 0.57 48.06 -16.41
CA ALA A 43 2.03 48.16 -16.55
C ALA A 43 2.81 49.01 -15.52
N GLU A 44 3.88 48.38 -14.97
CA GLU A 44 5.20 48.86 -14.47
C GLU A 44 5.59 48.08 -13.19
N ASP A 45 6.35 46.96 -13.26
CA ASP A 45 7.83 46.78 -13.30
C ASP A 45 8.51 46.78 -11.89
N PRO A 46 9.75 46.32 -11.69
CA PRO A 46 10.12 44.99 -11.19
C PRO A 46 10.76 45.04 -9.79
N GLY A 47 10.51 44.03 -8.96
CA GLY A 47 11.16 43.87 -7.66
C GLY A 47 12.01 42.61 -7.63
N SER A 48 13.32 42.76 -7.86
CA SER A 48 14.35 41.75 -7.62
C SER A 48 14.18 41.09 -6.25
N GLY A 49 13.97 39.78 -6.26
CA GLY A 49 14.15 38.89 -5.13
C GLY A 49 14.80 37.63 -5.67
N ASP A 50 16.13 37.65 -5.72
CA ASP A 50 16.97 36.47 -5.89
C ASP A 50 16.78 35.61 -4.64
N GLU A 51 15.73 34.79 -4.61
CA GLU A 51 15.63 33.68 -3.68
C GLU A 51 15.94 32.42 -4.49
N THR A 52 17.23 32.12 -4.57
CA THR A 52 17.72 30.78 -4.90
C THR A 52 16.92 29.78 -4.05
N PRO A 53 16.15 28.84 -4.63
CA PRO A 53 15.60 27.76 -3.83
C PRO A 53 16.79 26.94 -3.33
N THR A 54 17.12 27.08 -2.05
CA THR A 54 17.97 26.13 -1.34
C THR A 54 17.47 24.73 -1.68
N PRO A 55 18.32 23.83 -2.21
CA PRO A 55 17.89 22.46 -2.42
C PRO A 55 17.45 21.93 -1.06
N ASN A 56 16.21 21.46 -1.00
CA ASN A 56 15.68 20.70 0.12
C ASN A 56 16.55 19.45 0.20
N ALA A 57 17.64 19.53 0.98
CA ALA A 57 18.48 18.39 1.26
C ALA A 57 17.59 17.40 2.00
N SER A 58 17.14 16.36 1.30
CA SER A 58 16.65 15.14 1.92
C SER A 58 17.68 14.74 2.96
N ALA A 59 17.34 14.96 4.23
CA ALA A 59 18.17 14.52 5.31
C ALA A 59 18.24 13.00 5.20
N THR A 60 19.40 12.48 4.80
CA THR A 60 19.76 11.09 5.00
C THR A 60 19.71 10.85 6.51
N GLU A 61 18.56 10.44 7.03
CA GLU A 61 18.44 10.01 8.41
C GLU A 61 19.28 8.74 8.57
N VAL A 62 20.46 8.89 9.18
CA VAL A 62 21.29 7.77 9.62
C VAL A 62 20.66 7.20 10.89
N ALA A 63 19.46 6.62 10.76
CA ALA A 63 18.89 5.81 11.81
C ALA A 63 19.67 4.48 11.85
N THR A 64 20.50 4.32 12.89
CA THR A 64 21.28 3.10 13.10
C THR A 64 20.34 1.99 13.57
N GLY A 65 20.06 1.03 12.68
CA GLY A 65 19.36 -0.21 13.03
C GLY A 65 20.22 -1.15 13.89
N PRO A 66 19.73 -2.36 14.20
CA PRO A 66 20.53 -3.39 14.86
C PRO A 66 21.81 -3.72 14.08
N ALA A 67 22.71 -4.55 14.60
CA ALA A 67 23.83 -5.06 13.80
C ALA A 67 23.29 -5.85 12.58
N PHE A 68 23.99 -5.80 11.44
CA PHE A 68 23.57 -6.46 10.20
C PHE A 68 23.87 -7.97 10.27
N SER A 69 23.10 -8.71 11.06
CA SER A 69 23.10 -10.18 11.06
C SER A 69 22.14 -10.72 9.99
N ALA A 70 22.31 -10.28 8.75
CA ALA A 70 21.42 -10.63 7.65
C ALA A 70 21.71 -12.04 7.12
N ASN A 71 20.66 -12.66 6.62
CA ASN A 71 20.68 -13.93 5.89
C ASN A 71 19.46 -13.97 4.96
N THR A 72 19.24 -15.06 4.24
CA THR A 72 18.15 -15.18 3.25
C THR A 72 16.89 -15.86 3.81
N ARG A 73 16.87 -16.22 5.10
CA ARG A 73 15.70 -16.88 5.73
C ARG A 73 14.59 -15.88 6.03
N PRO A 74 13.34 -16.34 6.16
CA PRO A 74 12.23 -15.48 6.55
C PRO A 74 12.50 -14.70 7.85
N ASP A 75 12.20 -13.39 7.82
CA ASP A 75 12.20 -12.50 8.99
C ASP A 75 10.75 -12.20 9.39
N THR A 76 10.42 -12.37 10.67
CA THR A 76 9.05 -12.27 11.17
C THR A 76 8.98 -11.51 12.49
N ALA A 77 7.99 -10.64 12.62
CA ALA A 77 7.56 -10.08 13.90
C ALA A 77 6.04 -10.03 13.99
N GLU A 78 5.51 -10.38 15.15
CA GLU A 78 4.07 -10.29 15.43
C GLU A 78 3.67 -8.84 15.76
N PRO A 79 2.46 -8.41 15.36
CA PRO A 79 1.95 -7.11 15.73
C PRO A 79 1.72 -7.04 17.25
N GLN A 80 1.94 -5.86 17.83
CA GLN A 80 1.80 -5.65 19.28
C GLN A 80 0.64 -4.71 19.57
N GLY A 81 -0.13 -5.01 20.63
CA GLY A 81 -1.32 -4.24 20.98
C GLY A 81 -2.55 -4.75 20.23
N ALA A 82 -2.96 -5.99 20.51
CA ALA A 82 -4.11 -6.65 19.88
C ALA A 82 -5.36 -5.77 19.90
N GLY A 83 -5.98 -5.58 18.73
CA GLY A 83 -7.16 -4.71 18.56
C GLY A 83 -6.86 -3.20 18.67
N ALA A 84 -5.59 -2.81 18.78
CA ALA A 84 -5.14 -1.42 18.82
C ALA A 84 -4.18 -1.06 17.68
N THR A 85 -3.97 -1.98 16.73
CA THR A 85 -3.25 -1.72 15.47
C THR A 85 -4.24 -1.26 14.41
N PHE A 86 -4.08 -0.04 13.92
CA PHE A 86 -4.88 0.57 12.85
C PHE A 86 -3.96 1.51 12.06
N LEU A 87 -3.00 0.91 11.36
CA LEU A 87 -1.97 1.63 10.62
C LEU A 87 -2.18 1.45 9.12
N SER A 88 -1.76 2.42 8.31
CA SER A 88 -1.63 2.27 6.86
C SER A 88 -0.23 2.70 6.46
N VAL A 89 0.31 2.09 5.42
CA VAL A 89 1.51 2.61 4.76
C VAL A 89 1.13 3.91 4.09
N THR A 90 1.85 4.97 4.40
CA THR A 90 1.61 6.33 3.90
C THR A 90 2.66 6.78 2.89
N ASP A 91 3.85 6.19 2.96
CA ASP A 91 4.94 6.44 2.04
C ASP A 91 5.87 5.23 1.96
N ILE A 92 6.56 5.10 0.84
CA ILE A 92 7.60 4.09 0.61
C ILE A 92 8.82 4.80 0.08
N ARG A 93 9.92 4.73 0.83
CA ARG A 93 11.18 5.41 0.50
C ARG A 93 12.27 4.38 0.26
N VAL A 94 13.07 4.60 -0.77
CA VAL A 94 14.22 3.74 -1.10
C VAL A 94 15.48 4.60 -1.15
N ALA A 95 16.56 4.10 -0.58
CA ALA A 95 17.87 4.75 -0.64
C ALA A 95 19.00 3.73 -0.64
N GLU A 96 20.01 3.98 -1.46
CA GLU A 96 21.28 3.25 -1.44
C GLU A 96 22.15 3.71 -0.26
N HIS A 97 22.75 2.77 0.44
CA HIS A 97 23.73 2.98 1.50
C HIS A 97 24.99 2.16 1.23
N ASP A 98 26.07 2.41 1.97
CA ASP A 98 27.30 1.62 1.86
C ASP A 98 27.04 0.15 2.27
N GLY A 99 26.99 -0.74 1.28
CA GLY A 99 26.83 -2.19 1.42
C GLY A 99 25.39 -2.70 1.57
N TYR A 100 24.38 -1.84 1.42
CA TYR A 100 22.98 -2.25 1.40
C TYR A 100 22.05 -1.19 0.80
N ASP A 101 20.93 -1.62 0.23
CA ASP A 101 19.78 -0.77 -0.06
C ASP A 101 18.80 -0.79 1.10
N ARG A 102 18.18 0.35 1.38
CA ARG A 102 17.16 0.50 2.42
C ARG A 102 15.83 0.85 1.81
N ILE A 103 14.82 0.06 2.12
CA ILE A 103 13.42 0.32 1.86
C ILE A 103 12.74 0.65 3.20
N VAL A 104 12.04 1.79 3.26
CA VAL A 104 11.32 2.25 4.44
C VAL A 104 9.85 2.38 4.09
N PHE A 105 9.02 1.58 4.76
CA PHE A 105 7.57 1.76 4.78
C PHE A 105 7.23 2.69 5.94
N ASP A 106 6.78 3.91 5.65
CA ASP A 106 6.30 4.85 6.66
C ASP A 106 4.85 4.52 7.01
N LEU A 107 4.57 4.26 8.29
CA LEU A 107 3.23 3.90 8.76
C LEU A 107 2.64 4.99 9.67
N ALA A 108 1.38 5.32 9.42
CA ALA A 108 0.61 6.21 10.28
C ALA A 108 -0.82 5.67 10.48
N GLY A 109 -1.53 6.26 11.43
CA GLY A 109 -2.92 5.92 11.71
C GLY A 109 -3.27 6.18 13.17
N ARG A 110 -4.52 5.90 13.53
CA ARG A 110 -5.03 6.09 14.90
C ARG A 110 -4.64 4.96 15.87
N GLY A 111 -4.06 3.87 15.38
CA GLY A 111 -3.62 2.75 16.20
C GLY A 111 -2.43 3.12 17.09
N SER A 112 -2.45 2.66 18.34
CA SER A 112 -1.32 2.80 19.28
C SER A 112 -0.47 1.53 19.39
N GLY A 113 -0.84 0.48 18.67
CA GLY A 113 -0.06 -0.75 18.56
C GLY A 113 1.14 -0.61 17.62
N LYS A 114 1.98 -1.65 17.57
CA LYS A 114 3.11 -1.76 16.64
C LYS A 114 2.74 -2.72 15.50
N PRO A 115 3.13 -2.41 14.25
CA PRO A 115 2.91 -3.34 13.16
C PRO A 115 3.77 -4.60 13.35
N GLY A 116 3.35 -5.69 12.74
CA GLY A 116 4.17 -6.87 12.53
C GLY A 116 4.60 -6.97 11.07
N TRP A 117 5.43 -7.96 10.76
CA TRP A 117 5.83 -8.26 9.39
C TRP A 117 6.14 -9.74 9.21
N ARG A 118 6.10 -10.17 7.95
CA ARG A 118 6.73 -11.37 7.45
C ARG A 118 7.38 -11.03 6.11
N VAL A 119 8.70 -11.21 6.04
CA VAL A 119 9.48 -10.98 4.81
C VAL A 119 10.19 -12.26 4.45
N GLU A 120 10.00 -12.74 3.22
CA GLU A 120 10.57 -13.99 2.72
C GLU A 120 10.71 -13.98 1.20
N TYR A 121 11.62 -14.80 0.68
CA TYR A 121 11.66 -15.12 -0.75
C TYR A 121 10.47 -16.00 -1.14
N VAL A 122 9.90 -15.74 -2.31
CA VAL A 122 8.80 -16.52 -2.90
C VAL A 122 9.10 -16.89 -4.35
N ASP A 123 8.65 -18.06 -4.78
CA ASP A 123 8.80 -18.51 -6.18
C ASP A 123 7.93 -17.70 -7.15
N LEU A 124 6.81 -17.15 -6.67
CA LEU A 124 5.85 -16.40 -7.47
C LEU A 124 5.17 -15.30 -6.63
N ALA A 125 5.23 -14.07 -7.10
CA ALA A 125 4.38 -13.00 -6.57
C ALA A 125 2.93 -13.22 -6.99
N THR A 126 2.02 -13.25 -6.02
CA THR A 126 0.60 -13.52 -6.24
C THR A 126 -0.23 -12.51 -5.45
N ASP A 127 -1.20 -11.89 -6.10
CA ASP A 127 -2.10 -10.92 -5.49
C ASP A 127 -3.03 -11.60 -4.48
N ASP A 128 -3.07 -11.10 -3.25
CA ASP A 128 -3.74 -11.77 -2.12
C ASP A 128 -5.26 -11.90 -2.31
N GLY A 129 -5.90 -10.96 -3.01
CA GLY A 129 -7.35 -10.98 -3.22
C GLY A 129 -7.79 -11.80 -4.43
N SER A 130 -7.07 -11.64 -5.54
CA SER A 130 -7.44 -12.28 -6.82
C SER A 130 -6.75 -13.62 -7.09
N GLY A 131 -5.64 -13.91 -6.39
CA GLY A 131 -4.79 -15.06 -6.66
C GLY A 131 -4.08 -15.01 -8.01
N GLN A 132 -4.10 -13.87 -8.71
CA GLN A 132 -3.41 -13.73 -9.99
C GLN A 132 -1.91 -13.46 -9.79
N PRO A 133 -1.06 -13.94 -10.70
CA PRO A 133 0.35 -13.56 -10.71
C PRO A 133 0.53 -12.05 -10.79
N VAL A 134 1.52 -11.54 -10.06
CA VAL A 134 2.00 -10.15 -10.16
C VAL A 134 3.36 -10.19 -10.84
N GLU A 135 3.54 -9.42 -11.91
CA GLU A 135 4.83 -9.26 -12.56
C GLU A 135 5.70 -8.31 -11.72
N VAL A 136 6.93 -8.71 -11.46
CA VAL A 136 7.92 -7.96 -10.67
C VAL A 136 9.27 -8.13 -11.35
N ASP A 137 9.91 -7.03 -11.72
CA ASP A 137 11.26 -7.05 -12.31
C ASP A 137 12.30 -7.42 -11.24
N GLY A 138 13.09 -8.47 -11.50
CA GLY A 138 14.16 -8.96 -10.63
C GLY A 138 14.49 -10.43 -10.87
N ASP A 139 15.66 -10.87 -10.40
CA ASP A 139 16.10 -12.28 -10.45
C ASP A 139 15.45 -13.13 -9.35
N ALA A 140 15.05 -12.51 -8.24
CA ALA A 140 14.24 -13.12 -7.18
C ALA A 140 13.28 -12.12 -6.54
N ILE A 141 12.26 -12.64 -5.83
CA ILE A 141 11.18 -11.82 -5.26
C ILE A 141 11.11 -12.02 -3.76
N LEU A 142 11.28 -10.93 -3.00
CA LEU A 142 10.89 -10.85 -1.59
C LEU A 142 9.44 -10.41 -1.47
N ARG A 143 8.60 -11.20 -0.81
CA ARG A 143 7.28 -10.76 -0.35
C ARG A 143 7.42 -10.10 1.02
N VAL A 144 6.99 -8.85 1.11
CA VAL A 144 6.81 -8.12 2.37
C VAL A 144 5.33 -8.12 2.72
N SER A 145 4.96 -8.78 3.81
CA SER A 145 3.59 -8.74 4.35
C SER A 145 3.62 -8.02 5.69
N LEU A 146 3.05 -6.82 5.75
CA LEU A 146 2.93 -6.02 6.98
C LEU A 146 1.60 -6.33 7.64
N SER A 147 1.61 -6.61 8.95
CA SER A 147 0.42 -6.94 9.73
C SER A 147 0.07 -5.85 10.75
N GLY A 148 -1.20 -5.81 11.16
CA GLY A 148 -1.72 -4.70 11.96
C GLY A 148 -2.03 -3.46 11.12
N THR A 149 -2.13 -3.64 9.80
CA THR A 149 -2.55 -2.60 8.87
C THR A 149 -4.07 -2.60 8.70
N ALA A 150 -4.61 -1.47 8.24
CA ALA A 150 -6.03 -1.22 8.11
C ALA A 150 -6.33 -0.39 6.85
N THR A 151 -7.59 -0.43 6.43
CA THR A 151 -8.09 0.42 5.34
C THR A 151 -7.95 1.91 5.70
N PRO A 152 -7.91 2.83 4.71
CA PRO A 152 -7.89 4.28 4.99
C PRO A 152 -9.01 4.75 5.93
N THR A 153 -10.21 4.18 5.79
CA THR A 153 -11.36 4.47 6.67
C THR A 153 -11.06 4.09 8.12
N ASP A 154 -10.43 2.93 8.32
CA ASP A 154 -10.16 2.40 9.65
C ASP A 154 -8.87 2.93 10.27
N SER A 155 -7.86 3.30 9.50
CA SER A 155 -6.63 3.93 10.00
C SER A 155 -6.80 5.43 10.23
N GLY A 156 -7.70 6.07 9.47
CA GLY A 156 -7.95 7.51 9.50
C GLY A 156 -6.89 8.33 8.75
N VAL A 157 -6.06 7.68 7.93
CA VAL A 157 -5.04 8.32 7.09
C VAL A 157 -5.15 7.80 5.66
N GLU A 158 -4.68 8.58 4.70
CA GLU A 158 -4.61 8.14 3.31
C GLU A 158 -3.48 7.12 3.14
N GLU A 159 -3.76 6.05 2.39
CA GLU A 159 -2.77 5.04 2.04
C GLU A 159 -1.87 5.56 0.92
N TYR A 160 -0.63 5.07 0.89
CA TYR A 160 0.29 5.29 -0.22
C TYR A 160 -0.40 4.99 -1.56
N SER A 161 -0.35 5.94 -2.49
CA SER A 161 -1.09 5.89 -3.75
C SER A 161 -0.29 5.32 -4.92
N GLY A 162 0.98 4.97 -4.70
CA GLY A 162 1.83 4.41 -5.75
C GLY A 162 1.62 2.90 -5.90
N ASP A 163 1.94 2.40 -7.09
CA ASP A 163 1.80 0.98 -7.44
C ASP A 163 3.17 0.34 -7.72
N HIS A 164 3.98 0.99 -8.56
CA HIS A 164 5.33 0.54 -8.92
C HIS A 164 6.40 1.58 -8.56
N ILE A 165 7.56 1.14 -8.08
CA ILE A 165 8.74 1.97 -7.79
C ILE A 165 9.96 1.28 -8.41
N GLN A 166 10.69 1.99 -9.26
CA GLN A 166 11.98 1.55 -9.80
C GLN A 166 13.07 2.45 -9.21
N PRO A 167 13.72 2.04 -8.12
CA PRO A 167 14.58 2.94 -7.36
C PRO A 167 15.94 3.16 -8.05
N GLY A 168 16.38 2.25 -8.91
CA GLY A 168 17.67 2.32 -9.60
C GLY A 168 18.86 2.22 -8.65
N THR A 169 18.72 1.44 -7.58
CA THR A 169 19.75 1.15 -6.58
C THR A 169 20.40 -0.20 -6.88
N GLU A 170 21.52 -0.50 -6.24
CA GLU A 170 22.33 -1.69 -6.58
C GLU A 170 21.62 -3.04 -6.37
N ALA A 171 20.84 -3.20 -5.30
CA ALA A 171 20.23 -4.48 -4.92
C ALA A 171 18.73 -4.61 -5.23
N VAL A 172 18.05 -3.53 -5.65
CA VAL A 172 16.59 -3.49 -5.82
C VAL A 172 16.22 -2.98 -7.21
N ASP A 173 15.63 -3.88 -8.01
CA ASP A 173 15.18 -3.58 -9.36
C ASP A 173 13.80 -2.91 -9.37
N GLU A 174 12.85 -3.47 -8.61
CA GLU A 174 11.47 -2.98 -8.56
C GLU A 174 10.79 -3.25 -7.21
N ILE A 175 9.87 -2.36 -6.83
CA ILE A 175 8.89 -2.58 -5.78
C ILE A 175 7.49 -2.49 -6.38
N VAL A 176 6.68 -3.53 -6.18
CA VAL A 176 5.25 -3.54 -6.54
C VAL A 176 4.41 -3.58 -5.27
N TYR A 177 3.69 -2.50 -5.00
CA TYR A 177 2.85 -2.33 -3.82
C TYR A 177 1.43 -2.86 -4.09
N ARG A 178 0.94 -3.78 -3.25
CA ARG A 178 -0.36 -4.46 -3.42
C ARG A 178 -1.41 -4.05 -2.39
N TYR A 179 -1.24 -2.88 -1.79
CA TYR A 179 -2.19 -2.24 -0.87
C TYR A 179 -2.63 -3.17 0.27
N TRP A 180 -3.66 -2.74 1.00
CA TRP A 180 -4.28 -3.52 2.07
C TRP A 180 -5.26 -4.60 1.55
N PHE A 181 -5.15 -5.82 2.08
CA PHE A 181 -6.14 -6.89 1.96
C PHE A 181 -6.22 -7.70 3.27
N GLU A 182 -7.45 -7.91 3.79
CA GLU A 182 -7.75 -8.76 4.96
C GLU A 182 -6.83 -8.62 6.20
N GLY A 183 -6.38 -7.39 6.49
CA GLY A 183 -5.57 -7.07 7.67
C GLY A 183 -4.06 -7.06 7.43
N TYR A 184 -3.65 -7.26 6.18
CA TYR A 184 -2.27 -7.21 5.74
C TYR A 184 -2.09 -6.16 4.65
N THR A 185 -0.92 -5.56 4.61
CA THR A 185 -0.46 -4.79 3.46
C THR A 185 0.69 -5.55 2.82
N THR A 186 0.61 -5.79 1.52
CA THR A 186 1.61 -6.58 0.80
C THR A 186 2.41 -5.71 -0.17
N ALA A 187 3.71 -5.94 -0.25
CA ALA A 187 4.57 -5.44 -1.32
C ALA A 187 5.50 -6.56 -1.80
N PHE A 188 5.86 -6.53 -3.08
CA PHE A 188 6.85 -7.42 -3.67
C PHE A 188 8.09 -6.62 -4.06
N ILE A 189 9.26 -7.10 -3.66
CA ILE A 189 10.54 -6.47 -3.96
C ILE A 189 11.30 -7.41 -4.89
N GLY A 190 11.55 -6.97 -6.10
CA GLY A 190 12.47 -7.63 -7.02
C GLY A 190 13.90 -7.25 -6.68
N VAL A 191 14.75 -8.26 -6.53
CA VAL A 191 16.18 -8.10 -6.27
C VAL A 191 16.97 -8.62 -7.47
N ASP A 192 18.11 -8.00 -7.75
CA ASP A 192 18.94 -8.22 -8.95
C ASP A 192 19.82 -9.49 -8.89
N GLU A 193 19.69 -10.29 -7.83
CA GLU A 193 20.35 -11.59 -7.68
C GLU A 193 19.37 -12.67 -7.17
N THR A 194 19.76 -13.95 -7.29
CA THR A 194 18.89 -15.07 -6.89
C THR A 194 18.48 -15.06 -5.41
N GLU A 195 19.32 -14.58 -4.51
CA GLU A 195 18.96 -14.26 -3.12
C GLU A 195 20.02 -13.33 -2.53
N ARG A 196 19.59 -12.24 -1.89
CA ARG A 196 20.44 -11.35 -1.09
C ARG A 196 20.11 -11.44 0.40
N PRO A 197 21.11 -11.44 1.30
CA PRO A 197 20.86 -11.32 2.74
C PRO A 197 20.09 -10.05 3.05
N PHE A 198 19.04 -10.18 3.86
CA PHE A 198 18.25 -9.03 4.29
C PHE A 198 18.02 -9.04 5.80
N ARG A 199 17.49 -7.93 6.31
CA ARG A 199 17.00 -7.79 7.68
C ARG A 199 15.80 -6.86 7.72
N VAL A 200 14.93 -7.06 8.71
CA VAL A 200 13.80 -6.17 8.95
C VAL A 200 13.81 -5.68 10.38
N PHE A 201 13.48 -4.40 10.58
CA PHE A 201 13.34 -3.86 11.93
C PHE A 201 12.37 -2.69 11.96
N LEU A 202 11.88 -2.41 13.17
CA LEU A 202 10.97 -1.30 13.45
C LEU A 202 11.76 -0.09 13.94
N LEU A 203 11.49 1.08 13.38
CA LEU A 203 11.76 2.37 14.02
C LEU A 203 10.45 2.98 14.51
N GLU A 204 10.52 3.67 15.63
CA GLU A 204 9.37 4.31 16.27
C GLU A 204 9.58 5.83 16.29
N ASN A 205 8.48 6.59 16.26
CA ASN A 205 8.47 8.06 16.29
C ASN A 205 9.23 8.75 15.13
N PRO A 206 8.73 8.70 13.87
CA PRO A 206 7.51 8.04 13.40
C PRO A 206 7.69 6.52 13.19
N THR A 207 6.56 5.79 13.14
CA THR A 207 6.51 4.34 12.95
C THR A 207 6.95 3.96 11.54
N ARG A 208 7.97 3.13 11.44
CA ARG A 208 8.58 2.73 10.17
C ARG A 208 9.00 1.28 10.22
N VAL A 209 8.58 0.49 9.24
CA VAL A 209 9.17 -0.83 9.00
C VAL A 209 10.28 -0.64 7.97
N VAL A 210 11.50 -1.02 8.35
CA VAL A 210 12.70 -0.87 7.54
C VAL A 210 13.17 -2.23 7.08
N LEU A 211 13.33 -2.39 5.77
CA LEU A 211 13.93 -3.55 5.12
C LEU A 211 15.28 -3.10 4.54
N ASP A 212 16.38 -3.67 5.03
CA ASP A 212 17.68 -3.50 4.40
C ASP A 212 18.06 -4.77 3.64
N ILE A 213 18.55 -4.61 2.41
CA ILE A 213 18.97 -5.68 1.50
C ILE A 213 20.44 -5.47 1.14
N GLN A 214 21.28 -6.47 1.36
CA GLN A 214 22.73 -6.38 1.16
C GLN A 214 23.11 -6.32 -0.33
N HIS A 215 24.03 -5.43 -0.68
CA HIS A 215 24.75 -5.42 -1.97
C HIS A 215 25.64 -6.66 -2.16
#